data_AF-A0A7J6L872-F1
#
_entry.id   AF-A0A7J6L872-F1
#
_cell.length_a   1.000
_cell.length_b   1.000
_cell.length_c   1.000
_cell.angle_alpha   90.00
_cell.angle_beta   90.00
_cell.angle_gamma   90.00
#
_symmetry.space_group_name_H-M   'P 1'
#
loop_
_entity.id
_entity.type
_entity.pdbx_description
1 polymer ?
#
loop_
_entity_poly.entity_id
_entity_poly.type
_entity_poly.pdbx_seq_one_letter_code
_entity_poly.pdbx_strand_id
1 'polypeptide(L)'
;MVERLPSIPVYKLLTALYTGVMACLCSWAIFLAPEGRGANMTVLAPIWALVSSFLNIHDNYDQSCRSVVGAFIGLFFTELIAIIITAGNTVEYCDWIGVAVAFPICFLMALGDAATGSKLSKVFRSDVAMEAMYIPIAFPNGRPFLHGALTAAAFMVGSAESFIATSILNAFNLLPRKDIPALPAFAKRAADYYETLTAYWTSGMEHADFIDRQRKVFEESWRAASREAPTPELRSVIYRMASGLIALRDTMNDGRYSEDMLEHIWHPLMPDIVDMRLEVVYWLRTTAKPIRDDKEIEQTDLMNLATELSSRLSQASITYSEKVVEGESSLSPANDIVRFQFAMSLIAKFAILSDEFYNLVRRQQKEEAHSLKWYNWGGRFCRYMKECKEYWIHWWHLPFWAYGNMTLRQRLVHPLRLSLTITLFAFPLVAWAHKEKVVETFGFWALVPLLFCFLGTPGASLVKGTRRIIGTILAACLGMICIEANYNSVPAFIVEMFVIVSIGKLGALYSNIDYAGTVFAF
;
A
#
# COMPACT_ATOMS: atom_id res chain seq x y z
N MET A 1 -12.69 -1.26 25.66
CA MET A 1 -13.00 -0.27 24.59
C MET A 1 -12.13 -0.52 23.35
N VAL A 2 -11.95 -1.79 22.99
CA VAL A 2 -11.14 -2.26 21.86
C VAL A 2 -12.06 -3.18 21.07
N GLU A 3 -11.91 -3.21 19.73
CA GLU A 3 -12.71 -3.98 18.76
C GLU A 3 -13.91 -3.27 18.12
N ARG A 4 -13.67 -2.10 17.53
CA ARG A 4 -14.24 -1.80 16.21
C ARG A 4 -13.11 -1.34 15.31
N LEU A 5 -12.52 -2.29 14.58
CA LEU A 5 -11.72 -1.95 13.40
C LEU A 5 -12.60 -1.07 12.51
N PRO A 6 -12.16 0.12 12.09
CA PRO A 6 -12.95 0.90 11.18
C PRO A 6 -13.11 0.08 9.90
N SER A 7 -14.35 -0.27 9.59
CA SER A 7 -14.71 -0.53 8.21
C SER A 7 -14.20 0.66 7.40
N ILE A 8 -13.62 0.35 6.25
CA ILE A 8 -12.91 1.19 5.30
C ILE A 8 -13.39 2.68 5.14
N PRO A 9 -14.66 3.10 5.39
CA PRO A 9 -15.06 4.51 5.47
C PRO A 9 -14.38 5.39 6.54
N VAL A 10 -14.24 4.96 7.80
CA VAL A 10 -13.78 5.88 8.88
C VAL A 10 -12.29 6.21 8.76
N TYR A 11 -11.47 5.22 8.39
CA TYR A 11 -10.03 5.44 8.17
C TYR A 11 -9.77 6.42 7.01
N LYS A 12 -10.56 6.34 5.93
CA LYS A 12 -10.45 7.27 4.80
C LYS A 12 -10.83 8.69 5.21
N LEU A 13 -11.89 8.85 5.99
CA LEU A 13 -12.28 10.16 6.53
C LEU A 13 -11.20 10.74 7.45
N LEU A 14 -10.67 9.94 8.38
CA LEU A 14 -9.60 10.39 9.27
C LEU A 14 -8.34 10.77 8.50
N THR A 15 -7.98 10.00 7.47
CA THR A 15 -6.83 10.31 6.61
C THR A 15 -7.05 11.62 5.87
N ALA A 16 -8.25 11.84 5.34
CA ALA A 16 -8.61 13.07 4.66
C ALA A 16 -8.53 14.30 5.58
N LEU A 17 -9.11 14.23 6.78
CA LEU A 17 -9.05 15.32 7.77
C LEU A 17 -7.61 15.58 8.22
N TYR A 18 -6.82 14.53 8.45
CA TYR A 18 -5.40 14.65 8.77
C TYR A 18 -4.64 15.37 7.66
N THR A 19 -4.89 15.01 6.41
CA THR A 19 -4.31 15.67 5.24
C THR A 19 -4.70 17.16 5.17
N GLY A 20 -5.95 17.51 5.49
CA GLY A 20 -6.38 18.89 5.63
C GLY A 20 -5.58 19.66 6.69
N VAL A 21 -5.39 19.08 7.88
CA VAL A 21 -4.56 19.69 8.95
C VAL A 21 -3.12 19.88 8.46
N MET A 22 -2.55 18.87 7.78
CA MET A 22 -1.18 18.97 7.27
C MET A 22 -1.02 20.06 6.22
N ALA A 23 -1.98 20.24 5.31
CA ALA A 23 -1.93 21.34 4.36
C ALA A 23 -2.01 22.70 5.05
N CYS A 24 -2.85 22.85 6.08
CA CYS A 24 -2.87 24.07 6.89
C CYS A 24 -1.55 24.33 7.58
N LEU A 25 -0.89 23.30 8.13
CA LEU A 25 0.45 23.45 8.70
C LEU A 25 1.45 23.89 7.63
N CYS A 26 1.56 23.18 6.51
CA CYS A 26 2.49 23.51 5.42
C CYS A 26 2.24 24.88 4.79
N SER A 27 1.06 25.48 4.97
CA SER A 27 0.74 26.80 4.45
C SER A 27 1.54 27.95 5.08
N TRP A 28 2.21 27.74 6.23
CA TRP A 28 3.10 28.77 6.80
C TRP A 28 4.18 29.21 5.82
N ALA A 29 4.63 28.32 4.93
CA ALA A 29 5.63 28.61 3.91
C ALA A 29 5.20 29.74 2.97
N ILE A 30 3.90 29.91 2.74
CA ILE A 30 3.33 30.98 1.92
C ILE A 30 3.49 32.34 2.62
N PHE A 31 3.31 32.39 3.94
CA PHE A 31 3.37 33.62 4.73
C PHE A 31 4.79 34.05 5.10
N LEU A 32 5.77 33.13 5.03
CA LEU A 32 7.18 33.42 5.29
C LEU A 32 8.01 33.66 4.02
N ALA A 33 7.43 33.45 2.83
CA ALA A 33 8.11 33.71 1.57
C ALA A 33 8.33 35.22 1.35
N PRO A 34 9.45 35.63 0.72
CA PRO A 34 9.67 37.02 0.36
C PRO A 34 8.55 37.53 -0.55
N GLU A 35 8.04 38.75 -0.29
CA GLU A 35 6.96 39.37 -1.05
C GLU A 35 7.21 39.31 -2.58
N GLY A 36 6.15 39.06 -3.35
CA GLY A 36 6.20 38.99 -4.82
C GLY A 36 6.19 37.58 -5.39
N ARG A 37 6.90 37.38 -6.53
CA ARG A 37 6.81 36.18 -7.39
C ARG A 37 7.21 34.85 -6.72
N GLY A 38 7.91 34.90 -5.57
CA GLY A 38 8.32 33.72 -4.79
C GLY A 38 7.18 33.05 -4.00
N ALA A 39 6.18 33.83 -3.57
CA ALA A 39 5.04 33.32 -2.81
C ALA A 39 4.19 32.32 -3.60
N ASN A 40 4.12 32.48 -4.92
CA ASN A 40 3.38 31.57 -5.81
C ASN A 40 3.95 30.14 -5.80
N MET A 41 5.27 29.99 -5.66
CA MET A 41 5.92 28.67 -5.66
C MET A 41 5.76 27.96 -4.32
N THR A 42 5.71 28.71 -3.22
CA THR A 42 5.52 28.15 -1.88
C THR A 42 4.14 27.55 -1.63
N VAL A 43 3.14 27.88 -2.47
CA VAL A 43 1.81 27.22 -2.48
C VAL A 43 1.92 25.73 -2.86
N LEU A 44 3.01 25.30 -3.50
CA LEU A 44 3.25 23.87 -3.74
C LEU A 44 3.43 23.07 -2.43
N ALA A 45 3.79 23.70 -1.31
CA ALA A 45 3.97 23.01 -0.03
C ALA A 45 2.67 22.38 0.50
N PRO A 46 1.55 23.12 0.67
CA PRO A 46 0.27 22.52 1.08
C PRO A 46 -0.30 21.53 0.06
N ILE A 47 -0.09 21.79 -1.23
CA ILE A 47 -0.46 20.84 -2.30
C ILE A 47 0.35 19.54 -2.15
N TRP A 48 1.63 19.63 -1.79
CA TRP A 48 2.42 18.43 -1.62
C TRP A 48 2.04 17.65 -0.36
N ALA A 49 1.62 18.35 0.69
CA ALA A 49 1.03 17.72 1.86
C ALA A 49 -0.22 16.89 1.50
N LEU A 50 -1.03 17.30 0.51
CA LEU A 50 -2.15 16.49 -0.01
C LEU A 50 -1.67 15.10 -0.47
N VAL A 51 -0.53 15.06 -1.15
CA VAL A 51 -0.01 13.84 -1.78
C VAL A 51 0.77 12.98 -0.78
N SER A 52 1.64 13.59 0.04
CA SER A 52 2.52 12.88 0.98
C SER A 52 1.80 12.38 2.22
N SER A 53 0.81 13.13 2.73
CA SER A 53 0.23 12.83 4.03
C SER A 53 -0.67 11.59 4.01
N PHE A 54 -0.30 10.63 4.85
CA PHE A 54 -1.10 9.44 5.17
C PHE A 54 -0.98 9.14 6.66
N LEU A 55 -2.07 8.61 7.23
CA LEU A 55 -2.08 8.10 8.61
C LEU A 55 -1.37 6.74 8.74
N ASN A 56 -0.88 6.16 7.64
CA ASN A 56 0.00 5.00 7.67
C ASN A 56 1.46 5.46 7.61
N ILE A 57 2.26 5.08 8.60
CA ILE A 57 3.68 5.45 8.68
C ILE A 57 4.50 4.91 7.51
N HIS A 58 4.23 3.69 7.04
CA HIS A 58 4.98 3.10 5.93
C HIS A 58 4.68 3.80 4.61
N ASP A 59 3.40 4.05 4.32
CA ASP A 59 2.99 4.74 3.10
C ASP A 59 3.52 6.18 3.11
N ASN A 60 3.40 6.89 4.24
CA ASN A 60 3.88 8.27 4.35
C ASN A 60 5.41 8.35 4.28
N TYR A 61 6.14 7.42 4.93
CA TYR A 61 7.60 7.36 4.84
C TYR A 61 8.08 7.11 3.41
N ASP A 62 7.51 6.10 2.74
CA ASP A 62 7.88 5.77 1.35
C ASP A 62 7.59 6.94 0.41
N GLN A 63 6.40 7.54 0.52
CA GLN A 63 6.02 8.70 -0.29
C GLN A 63 6.93 9.90 0.00
N SER A 64 7.08 10.29 1.28
CA SER A 64 7.86 11.47 1.66
C SER A 64 9.34 11.35 1.29
N CYS A 65 9.96 10.20 1.52
CA CYS A 65 11.37 9.97 1.16
C CYS A 65 11.59 10.04 -0.36
N ARG A 66 10.78 9.34 -1.15
CA ARG A 66 10.90 9.38 -2.62
C ARG A 66 10.62 10.76 -3.19
N SER A 67 9.78 11.54 -2.52
CA SER A 67 9.48 12.94 -2.88
C SER A 67 10.67 13.85 -2.63
N VAL A 68 11.31 13.76 -1.47
CA VAL A 68 12.51 14.52 -1.13
C VAL A 68 13.64 14.20 -2.10
N VAL A 69 13.89 12.91 -2.36
CA VAL A 69 14.91 12.50 -3.34
C VAL A 69 14.55 13.01 -4.75
N GLY A 70 13.27 12.94 -5.14
CA GLY A 70 12.78 13.49 -6.40
C GLY A 70 13.03 14.99 -6.53
N ALA A 71 12.75 15.77 -5.48
CA ALA A 71 12.98 17.21 -5.44
C ALA A 71 14.46 17.56 -5.58
N PHE A 72 15.37 16.82 -4.93
CA PHE A 72 16.81 17.03 -5.09
C PHE A 72 17.31 16.69 -6.51
N ILE A 73 16.81 15.61 -7.10
CA ILE A 73 17.13 15.25 -8.49
C ILE A 73 16.64 16.34 -9.44
N GLY A 74 15.39 16.79 -9.29
CA GLY A 74 14.82 17.87 -10.11
C GLY A 74 15.58 19.18 -9.97
N LEU A 75 15.94 19.57 -8.74
CA LEU A 75 16.78 20.74 -8.47
C LEU A 75 18.14 20.62 -9.17
N PHE A 76 18.84 19.49 -8.99
CA PHE A 76 20.15 19.27 -9.59
C PHE A 76 20.12 19.46 -11.11
N PHE A 77 19.13 18.89 -11.79
CA PHE A 77 19.00 19.04 -13.24
C PHE A 77 18.54 20.44 -13.65
N THR A 78 17.71 21.12 -12.85
CA THR A 78 17.38 22.54 -13.07
C THR A 78 18.64 23.38 -13.10
N GLU A 79 19.46 23.26 -12.06
CA GLU A 79 20.68 24.06 -11.93
C GLU A 79 21.67 23.72 -13.03
N LEU A 80 21.82 22.44 -13.38
CA LEU A 80 22.69 22.01 -14.47
C LEU A 80 22.25 22.62 -15.82
N ILE A 81 20.96 22.55 -16.15
CA ILE A 81 20.42 23.11 -17.40
C ILE A 81 20.55 24.64 -17.40
N ALA A 82 20.22 25.30 -16.29
CA ALA A 82 20.34 26.74 -16.13
C ALA A 82 21.79 27.21 -16.29
N ILE A 83 22.76 26.50 -15.71
CA ILE A 83 24.19 26.78 -15.86
C ILE A 83 24.64 26.62 -17.32
N ILE A 84 24.28 25.51 -17.97
CA ILE A 84 24.67 25.25 -19.37
C ILE A 84 24.15 26.36 -20.31
N ILE A 85 22.89 26.77 -20.12
CA ILE A 85 22.25 27.77 -20.99
C ILE A 85 22.80 29.16 -20.70
N THR A 86 22.98 29.51 -19.43
CA THR A 86 23.54 30.82 -19.04
C THR A 86 25.01 30.93 -19.44
N ALA A 87 25.77 29.83 -19.45
CA ALA A 87 27.14 29.81 -19.95
C ALA A 87 27.22 29.87 -21.49
N GLY A 88 26.24 29.28 -22.17
CA GLY A 88 26.15 29.27 -23.63
C GLY A 88 25.56 30.55 -24.24
N ASN A 89 24.78 31.31 -23.47
CA ASN A 89 24.13 32.54 -23.92
C ASN A 89 24.71 33.75 -23.20
N THR A 90 25.23 34.74 -23.94
CA THR A 90 25.94 35.89 -23.37
C THR A 90 25.03 36.96 -22.76
N VAL A 91 23.70 36.85 -22.91
CA VAL A 91 22.73 37.90 -22.58
C VAL A 91 21.53 37.33 -21.80
N GLU A 92 21.77 36.69 -20.65
CA GLU A 92 20.75 36.09 -19.75
C GLU A 92 20.21 34.71 -20.18
N TYR A 93 19.53 34.04 -19.26
CA TYR A 93 18.95 32.70 -19.46
C TYR A 93 17.83 32.74 -20.52
N CYS A 94 17.80 31.75 -21.43
CA CYS A 94 16.81 31.65 -22.50
C CYS A 94 15.86 30.47 -22.27
N ASP A 95 14.62 30.79 -21.92
CA ASP A 95 13.57 29.83 -21.55
C ASP A 95 13.24 28.83 -22.67
N TRP A 96 13.28 29.28 -23.92
CA TRP A 96 13.05 28.43 -25.11
C TRP A 96 14.07 27.32 -25.25
N ILE A 97 15.34 27.66 -25.05
CA ILE A 97 16.45 26.69 -25.08
C ILE A 97 16.34 25.79 -23.85
N GLY A 98 15.92 26.34 -22.70
CA GLY A 98 15.59 25.62 -21.48
C GLY A 98 14.65 24.46 -21.71
N VAL A 99 13.47 24.75 -22.25
CA VAL A 99 12.44 23.74 -22.54
C VAL A 99 12.92 22.69 -23.55
N ALA A 100 13.70 23.10 -24.56
CA ALA A 100 14.28 22.18 -25.54
C ALA A 100 15.29 21.21 -24.93
N VAL A 101 16.20 21.70 -24.07
CA VAL A 101 17.23 20.90 -23.40
C VAL A 101 16.63 20.05 -22.27
N ALA A 102 15.52 20.49 -21.67
CA ALA A 102 14.80 19.72 -20.65
C ALA A 102 14.12 18.46 -21.19
N PHE A 103 13.74 18.41 -22.48
CA PHE A 103 13.07 17.25 -23.10
C PHE A 103 13.80 15.90 -22.91
N PRO A 104 15.09 15.74 -23.29
CA PRO A 104 15.79 14.47 -23.11
C PRO A 104 15.94 14.09 -21.63
N ILE A 105 16.09 15.07 -20.74
CA ILE A 105 16.21 14.84 -19.30
C ILE A 105 14.85 14.44 -18.70
N CYS A 106 13.76 15.04 -19.19
CA CYS A 106 12.39 14.65 -18.86
C CYS A 106 12.15 13.17 -19.16
N PHE A 107 12.60 12.72 -20.34
CA PHE A 107 12.46 11.33 -20.74
C PHE A 107 13.20 10.40 -19.78
N LEU A 108 14.41 10.77 -19.35
CA LEU A 108 15.18 9.99 -18.37
C LEU A 108 14.49 9.96 -17.00
N MET A 109 13.96 11.08 -16.52
CA MET A 109 13.21 11.14 -15.26
C MET A 109 11.91 10.34 -15.33
N ALA A 110 11.22 10.36 -16.48
CA ALA A 110 10.00 9.61 -16.75
C ALA A 110 10.21 8.09 -16.73
N LEU A 111 11.44 7.60 -16.95
CA LEU A 111 11.78 6.19 -16.71
C LEU A 111 11.64 5.80 -15.22
N GLY A 112 11.60 6.77 -14.31
CA GLY A 112 11.30 6.57 -12.90
C GLY A 112 9.82 6.35 -12.59
N ASP A 113 8.90 6.50 -13.55
CA ASP A 113 7.47 6.28 -13.30
C ASP A 113 7.18 4.80 -13.05
N ALA A 114 6.34 4.50 -12.06
CA ALA A 114 5.89 3.15 -11.73
C ALA A 114 5.26 2.43 -12.94
N ALA A 115 4.62 3.19 -13.85
CA ALA A 115 4.03 2.64 -15.08
C ALA A 115 5.04 1.99 -16.03
N THR A 116 6.33 2.33 -15.93
CA THR A 116 7.39 1.78 -16.77
C THR A 116 7.92 0.44 -16.27
N GLY A 117 7.63 0.09 -15.00
CA GLY A 117 8.21 -1.08 -14.35
C GLY A 117 9.72 -1.00 -14.13
N SER A 118 10.31 0.21 -14.16
CA SER A 118 11.73 0.43 -13.87
C SER A 118 12.02 0.32 -12.38
N LYS A 119 13.23 -0.15 -12.03
CA LYS A 119 13.74 -0.12 -10.66
C LYS A 119 13.94 1.29 -10.10
N LEU A 120 14.01 2.31 -10.96
CA LEU A 120 14.12 3.73 -10.56
C LEU A 120 12.88 4.22 -9.81
N SER A 121 11.70 3.66 -10.09
CA SER A 121 10.46 3.98 -9.39
C SER A 121 10.47 3.71 -7.88
N LYS A 122 11.42 2.88 -7.43
CA LYS A 122 11.65 2.59 -6.00
C LYS A 122 12.52 3.64 -5.30
N VAL A 123 13.23 4.49 -6.05
CA VAL A 123 14.23 5.43 -5.52
C VAL A 123 13.65 6.83 -5.38
N PHE A 124 12.97 7.31 -6.42
CA PHE A 124 12.41 8.66 -6.43
C PHE A 124 11.07 8.68 -7.16
N ARG A 125 10.32 9.74 -6.91
CA ARG A 125 9.09 10.06 -7.60
C ARG A 125 9.38 10.86 -8.87
N SER A 126 9.07 10.28 -10.03
CA SER A 126 9.36 10.89 -11.33
C SER A 126 8.59 12.17 -11.58
N ASP A 127 7.34 12.23 -11.10
CA ASP A 127 6.49 13.43 -11.18
C ASP A 127 7.11 14.62 -10.43
N VAL A 128 7.54 14.41 -9.18
CA VAL A 128 8.22 15.45 -8.39
C VAL A 128 9.51 15.91 -9.05
N ALA A 129 10.33 14.97 -9.53
CA ALA A 129 11.59 15.30 -10.18
C ALA A 129 11.38 16.12 -11.46
N MET A 130 10.37 15.76 -12.26
CA MET A 130 10.01 16.47 -13.47
C MET A 130 9.46 17.87 -13.18
N GLU A 131 8.66 18.04 -12.11
CA GLU A 131 8.09 19.34 -11.74
C GLU A 131 9.11 20.30 -11.17
N ALA A 132 9.91 19.82 -10.23
CA ALA A 132 11.02 20.56 -9.67
C ALA A 132 12.04 20.96 -10.76
N MET A 133 12.01 20.31 -11.92
CA MET A 133 12.79 20.67 -13.11
C MET A 133 12.07 21.61 -14.09
N TYR A 134 10.88 21.23 -14.58
CA TYR A 134 10.22 21.95 -15.67
C TYR A 134 9.69 23.32 -15.27
N ILE A 135 9.14 23.45 -14.05
CA ILE A 135 8.56 24.71 -13.57
C ILE A 135 9.61 25.84 -13.59
N PRO A 136 10.78 25.70 -12.94
CA PRO A 136 11.79 26.76 -12.92
C PRO A 136 12.48 26.97 -14.28
N ILE A 137 12.51 25.97 -15.16
CA ILE A 137 13.12 26.09 -16.50
C ILE A 137 12.21 26.83 -17.48
N ALA A 138 10.90 26.53 -17.44
CA ALA A 138 9.92 27.10 -18.36
C ALA A 138 9.39 28.47 -17.89
N PHE A 139 9.33 28.70 -16.58
CA PHE A 139 8.85 29.95 -15.99
C PHE A 139 9.84 30.49 -14.94
N PRO A 140 11.08 30.81 -15.35
CA PRO A 140 12.13 31.25 -14.41
C PRO A 140 11.90 32.65 -13.84
N ASN A 141 11.02 33.46 -14.44
CA ASN A 141 10.78 34.86 -14.04
C ASN A 141 12.09 35.68 -13.89
N GLY A 142 13.09 35.39 -14.73
CA GLY A 142 14.42 36.00 -14.69
C GLY A 142 15.37 35.48 -13.59
N ARG A 143 14.95 34.52 -12.76
CA ARG A 143 15.77 33.94 -11.66
C ARG A 143 15.61 32.41 -11.57
N PRO A 144 16.12 31.64 -12.54
CA PRO A 144 15.94 30.18 -12.59
C PRO A 144 16.48 29.47 -11.34
N PHE A 145 17.65 29.87 -10.84
CA PHE A 145 18.29 29.32 -9.64
C PHE A 145 17.40 29.47 -8.39
N LEU A 146 16.89 30.68 -8.16
CA LEU A 146 16.02 30.96 -7.01
C LEU A 146 14.70 30.21 -7.13
N HIS A 147 14.10 30.18 -8.31
CA HIS A 147 12.86 29.45 -8.56
C HIS A 147 13.03 27.94 -8.39
N GLY A 148 14.16 27.37 -8.83
CA GLY A 148 14.49 25.96 -8.60
C GLY A 148 14.59 25.64 -7.11
N ALA A 149 15.35 26.44 -6.36
CA ALA A 149 15.51 26.27 -4.92
C ALA A 149 14.17 26.40 -4.17
N LEU A 150 13.35 27.40 -4.49
CA LEU A 150 12.03 27.59 -3.86
C LEU A 150 11.06 26.45 -4.17
N THR A 151 11.06 25.96 -5.42
CA THR A 151 10.20 24.84 -5.83
C THR A 151 10.59 23.56 -5.08
N ALA A 152 11.88 23.23 -5.05
CA ALA A 152 12.39 22.08 -4.31
C ALA A 152 12.14 22.21 -2.80
N ALA A 153 12.33 23.40 -2.22
CA ALA A 153 12.04 23.68 -0.83
C ALA A 153 10.55 23.46 -0.49
N ALA A 154 9.63 23.89 -1.35
CA ALA A 154 8.20 23.67 -1.15
C ALA A 154 7.85 22.16 -1.08
N PHE A 155 8.40 21.34 -1.99
CA PHE A 155 8.24 19.89 -1.94
C PHE A 155 8.84 19.26 -0.67
N MET A 156 10.00 19.77 -0.21
CA MET A 156 10.62 19.30 1.02
C MET A 156 9.76 19.64 2.25
N VAL A 157 9.22 20.85 2.35
CA VAL A 157 8.34 21.26 3.45
C VAL A 157 7.10 20.36 3.51
N GLY A 158 6.39 20.18 2.39
CA GLY A 158 5.20 19.33 2.34
C GLY A 158 5.47 17.84 2.64
N SER A 159 6.69 17.34 2.41
CA SER A 159 7.08 15.95 2.70
C SER A 159 7.62 15.76 4.12
N ALA A 160 8.43 16.70 4.59
CA ALA A 160 9.09 16.60 5.88
C ALA A 160 8.07 16.79 7.02
N GLU A 161 7.16 17.73 6.89
CA GLU A 161 6.15 18.00 7.91
C GLU A 161 5.15 16.85 8.05
N SER A 162 4.70 16.29 6.92
CA SER A 162 3.85 15.09 6.94
C SER A 162 4.56 13.94 7.64
N PHE A 163 5.85 13.74 7.36
CA PHE A 163 6.64 12.69 7.99
C PHE A 163 6.83 12.92 9.50
N ILE A 164 7.18 14.13 9.92
CA ILE A 164 7.38 14.49 11.32
C ILE A 164 6.06 14.29 12.10
N ALA A 165 4.95 14.83 11.60
CA ALA A 165 3.65 14.74 12.25
C ALA A 165 3.18 13.28 12.38
N THR A 166 3.27 12.47 11.32
CA THR A 166 2.90 11.04 11.39
C THR A 166 3.83 10.27 12.32
N SER A 167 5.12 10.60 12.36
CA SER A 167 6.09 9.97 13.28
C SER A 167 5.79 10.29 14.74
N ILE A 168 5.42 11.53 15.05
CA ILE A 168 4.97 11.94 16.39
C ILE A 168 3.71 11.17 16.78
N LEU A 169 2.70 11.14 15.90
CA LEU A 169 1.47 10.37 16.14
C LEU A 169 1.75 8.88 16.34
N ASN A 170 2.72 8.32 15.61
CA ASN A 170 3.13 6.93 15.79
C ASN A 170 3.81 6.69 17.14
N ALA A 171 4.72 7.59 17.55
CA ALA A 171 5.42 7.50 18.83
C ALA A 171 4.46 7.53 20.02
N PHE A 172 3.38 8.31 19.92
CA PHE A 172 2.31 8.35 20.94
C PHE A 172 1.25 7.26 20.77
N ASN A 173 1.40 6.33 19.83
CA ASN A 173 0.40 5.30 19.50
C ASN A 173 -1.00 5.87 19.16
N LEU A 174 -1.05 7.09 18.61
CA LEU A 174 -2.29 7.77 18.21
C LEU A 174 -2.68 7.51 16.75
N LEU A 175 -1.81 6.85 15.96
CA LEU A 175 -2.16 6.49 14.58
C LEU A 175 -3.23 5.39 14.55
N PRO A 176 -4.32 5.57 13.78
CA PRO A 176 -5.25 4.49 13.54
C PRO A 176 -4.53 3.40 12.74
N ARG A 177 -4.47 2.19 13.30
CA ARG A 177 -3.86 1.03 12.62
C ARG A 177 -4.69 0.72 11.37
N LYS A 178 -4.13 1.01 10.19
CA LYS A 178 -4.74 0.74 8.87
C LYS A 178 -5.02 -0.75 8.70
N ASP A 179 -4.07 -1.58 9.14
CA ASP A 179 -4.11 -3.03 9.01
C ASP A 179 -3.75 -3.70 10.35
N ILE A 180 -4.39 -4.83 10.63
CA ILE A 180 -3.93 -5.74 11.68
C ILE A 180 -2.53 -6.24 11.24
N PRO A 181 -1.52 -6.30 12.13
CA PRO A 181 -0.20 -6.85 11.76
C PRO A 181 -0.35 -8.21 11.05
N ALA A 182 0.46 -8.50 10.02
CA ALA A 182 0.14 -9.58 9.09
C ALA A 182 0.06 -10.95 9.77
N LEU A 183 0.87 -11.21 10.80
CA LEU A 183 0.85 -12.46 11.58
C LEU A 183 -0.48 -12.66 12.35
N PRO A 184 -0.93 -11.72 13.21
CA PRO A 184 -2.27 -11.74 13.81
C PRO A 184 -3.41 -11.79 12.79
N ALA A 185 -3.29 -11.08 11.66
CA ALA A 185 -4.29 -11.08 10.60
C ALA A 185 -4.41 -12.49 9.98
N PHE A 186 -3.28 -13.10 9.63
CA PHE A 186 -3.22 -14.47 9.14
C PHE A 186 -3.80 -15.46 10.16
N ALA A 187 -3.42 -15.38 11.43
CA ALA A 187 -3.92 -16.28 12.47
C ALA A 187 -5.46 -16.26 12.55
N LYS A 188 -6.06 -15.06 12.53
CA LYS A 188 -7.51 -14.90 12.51
C LYS A 188 -8.15 -15.47 11.23
N ARG A 189 -7.60 -15.13 10.06
CA ARG A 189 -8.15 -15.60 8.77
C ARG A 189 -7.98 -17.10 8.57
N ALA A 190 -6.87 -17.67 9.05
CA ALA A 190 -6.63 -19.11 9.05
C ALA A 190 -7.65 -19.83 9.95
N ALA A 191 -7.93 -19.28 11.14
CA ALA A 191 -8.98 -19.80 12.03
C ALA A 191 -10.36 -19.77 11.36
N ASP A 192 -10.77 -18.63 10.81
CA ASP A 192 -12.08 -18.47 10.18
C ASP A 192 -12.23 -19.39 8.94
N TYR A 193 -11.17 -19.54 8.14
CA TYR A 193 -11.19 -20.41 6.97
C TYR A 193 -11.19 -21.90 7.37
N TYR A 194 -10.39 -22.30 8.36
CA TYR A 194 -10.40 -23.66 8.90
C TYR A 194 -11.75 -24.03 9.52
N GLU A 195 -12.35 -23.14 10.31
CA GLU A 195 -13.69 -23.30 10.88
C GLU A 195 -14.74 -23.51 9.78
N THR A 196 -14.67 -22.70 8.72
CA THR A 196 -15.54 -22.83 7.55
C THR A 196 -15.36 -24.18 6.86
N LEU A 197 -14.12 -24.58 6.55
CA LEU A 197 -13.85 -25.84 5.86
C LEU A 197 -14.31 -27.04 6.69
N THR A 198 -13.96 -27.10 7.97
CA THR A 198 -14.34 -28.21 8.86
C THR A 198 -15.84 -28.26 9.19
N ALA A 199 -16.57 -27.15 9.09
CA ALA A 199 -18.02 -27.13 9.21
C ALA A 199 -18.75 -27.64 7.97
N TYR A 200 -18.21 -27.38 6.78
CA TYR A 200 -18.91 -27.61 5.51
C TYR A 200 -18.29 -28.71 4.63
N TRP A 201 -17.16 -29.32 5.01
CA TRP A 201 -16.47 -30.28 4.14
C TRP A 201 -17.32 -31.50 3.72
N THR A 202 -18.27 -31.93 4.56
CA THR A 202 -19.19 -33.02 4.24
C THR A 202 -20.30 -32.64 3.26
N SER A 203 -20.59 -31.34 3.08
CA SER A 203 -21.64 -30.82 2.18
C SER A 203 -21.20 -30.71 0.71
N GLY A 204 -19.92 -30.96 0.39
CA GLY A 204 -19.38 -30.83 -0.95
C GLY A 204 -19.49 -29.40 -1.49
N MET A 205 -20.04 -29.24 -2.70
CA MET A 205 -20.06 -27.95 -3.42
C MET A 205 -21.26 -27.03 -3.09
N GLU A 206 -22.13 -27.40 -2.16
CA GLU A 206 -23.35 -26.61 -1.83
C GLU A 206 -23.05 -25.19 -1.34
N HIS A 207 -21.91 -25.01 -0.67
CA HIS A 207 -21.48 -23.73 -0.11
C HIS A 207 -20.23 -23.17 -0.79
N ALA A 208 -19.93 -23.60 -2.03
CA ALA A 208 -18.71 -23.24 -2.76
C ALA A 208 -18.51 -21.72 -2.86
N ASP A 209 -19.57 -20.95 -3.17
CA ASP A 209 -19.48 -19.48 -3.30
C ASP A 209 -19.09 -18.78 -2.00
N PHE A 210 -19.50 -19.33 -0.84
CA PHE A 210 -19.14 -18.79 0.46
C PHE A 210 -17.70 -19.16 0.82
N ILE A 211 -17.33 -20.42 0.59
CA ILE A 211 -15.98 -20.95 0.83
C ILE A 211 -14.94 -20.22 -0.03
N ASP A 212 -15.23 -20.00 -1.32
CA ASP A 212 -14.33 -19.30 -2.25
C ASP A 212 -14.16 -17.82 -1.90
N ARG A 213 -15.19 -17.18 -1.32
CA ARG A 213 -15.07 -15.83 -0.76
C ARG A 213 -14.11 -15.80 0.44
N GLN A 214 -14.21 -16.77 1.36
CA GLN A 214 -13.28 -16.88 2.48
C GLN A 214 -11.85 -17.21 2.02
N ARG A 215 -11.71 -18.08 1.02
CA ARG A 215 -10.42 -18.44 0.41
C ARG A 215 -9.68 -17.23 -0.14
N LYS A 216 -10.35 -16.33 -0.87
CA LYS A 216 -9.72 -15.12 -1.43
C LYS A 216 -9.10 -14.25 -0.33
N VAL A 217 -9.86 -14.04 0.75
CA VAL A 217 -9.40 -13.23 1.89
C VAL A 217 -8.26 -13.94 2.64
N PHE A 218 -8.32 -15.26 2.79
CA PHE A 218 -7.23 -16.06 3.34
C PHE A 218 -5.96 -15.97 2.48
N GLU A 219 -6.08 -16.06 1.16
CA GLU A 219 -4.95 -16.02 0.22
C GLU A 219 -4.15 -14.71 0.29
N GLU A 220 -4.84 -13.59 0.45
CA GLU A 220 -4.20 -12.29 0.66
C GLU A 220 -3.44 -12.28 2.00
N SER A 221 -4.05 -12.80 3.06
CA SER A 221 -3.47 -12.78 4.41
C SER A 221 -2.22 -13.64 4.56
N TRP A 222 -2.19 -14.87 4.02
CA TRP A 222 -1.02 -15.75 4.19
C TRP A 222 0.17 -15.27 3.34
N ARG A 223 -0.07 -14.67 2.18
CA ARG A 223 0.99 -14.07 1.35
C ARG A 223 1.60 -12.84 2.02
N ALA A 224 0.80 -12.05 2.73
CA ALA A 224 1.31 -10.94 3.53
C ALA A 224 2.13 -11.45 4.72
N ALA A 225 1.58 -12.41 5.48
CA ALA A 225 2.26 -12.99 6.65
C ALA A 225 3.57 -13.70 6.29
N SER A 226 3.65 -14.41 5.16
CA SER A 226 4.89 -15.09 4.75
C SER A 226 6.02 -14.12 4.37
N ARG A 227 5.68 -12.92 3.86
CA ARG A 227 6.65 -11.85 3.56
C ARG A 227 7.16 -11.18 4.83
N GLU A 228 6.28 -10.98 5.81
CA GLU A 228 6.61 -10.34 7.09
C GLU A 228 7.19 -11.31 8.13
N ALA A 229 7.10 -12.62 7.91
CA ALA A 229 7.67 -13.63 8.80
C ALA A 229 9.20 -13.44 8.93
N PRO A 230 9.72 -13.17 10.14
CA PRO A 230 11.12 -12.83 10.33
C PRO A 230 12.04 -14.04 10.36
N THR A 231 11.51 -15.22 10.77
CA THR A 231 12.28 -16.47 10.76
C THR A 231 11.85 -17.36 9.58
N PRO A 232 12.80 -18.11 8.99
CA PRO A 232 12.47 -19.07 7.92
C PRO A 232 11.57 -20.21 8.43
N GLU A 233 11.68 -20.56 9.71
CA GLU A 233 10.83 -21.55 10.38
C GLU A 233 9.37 -21.09 10.42
N LEU A 234 9.10 -19.87 10.88
CA LEU A 234 7.74 -19.33 10.90
C LEU A 234 7.16 -19.22 9.49
N ARG A 235 7.98 -18.81 8.52
CA ARG A 235 7.57 -18.77 7.12
C ARG A 235 7.18 -20.15 6.60
N SER A 236 7.97 -21.18 6.90
CA SER A 236 7.70 -22.58 6.54
C SER A 236 6.37 -23.06 7.10
N VAL A 237 6.09 -22.80 8.38
CA VAL A 237 4.83 -23.18 9.03
C VAL A 237 3.63 -22.51 8.37
N ILE A 238 3.72 -21.20 8.06
CA ILE A 238 2.66 -20.46 7.34
C ILE A 238 2.37 -21.09 5.98
N TYR A 239 3.41 -21.47 5.22
CA TYR A 239 3.25 -22.15 3.93
C TYR A 239 2.57 -23.52 4.09
N ARG A 240 2.99 -24.32 5.08
CA ARG A 240 2.41 -25.63 5.36
C ARG A 240 0.94 -25.52 5.75
N MET A 241 0.60 -24.57 6.63
CA MET A 241 -0.79 -24.28 7.01
C MET A 241 -1.63 -23.88 5.80
N ALA A 242 -1.12 -22.96 4.95
CA ALA A 242 -1.82 -22.53 3.74
C ALA A 242 -2.04 -23.68 2.76
N SER A 243 -1.02 -24.51 2.52
CA SER A 243 -1.15 -25.69 1.66
C SER A 243 -2.17 -26.69 2.20
N GLY A 244 -2.23 -26.88 3.53
CA GLY A 244 -3.19 -27.79 4.17
C GLY A 244 -4.64 -27.37 3.97
N LEU A 245 -4.96 -26.08 4.16
CA LEU A 245 -6.32 -25.58 3.96
C LEU A 245 -6.73 -25.54 2.49
N ILE A 246 -5.80 -25.26 1.58
CA ILE A 246 -6.06 -25.32 0.13
C ILE A 246 -6.35 -26.77 -0.29
N ALA A 247 -5.52 -27.72 0.17
CA ALA A 247 -5.72 -29.14 -0.11
C ALA A 247 -7.03 -29.68 0.49
N LEU A 248 -7.40 -29.24 1.70
CA LEU A 248 -8.66 -29.62 2.33
C LEU A 248 -9.86 -29.11 1.51
N ARG A 249 -9.77 -27.89 0.98
CA ARG A 249 -10.79 -27.36 0.08
C ARG A 249 -10.96 -28.21 -1.17
N ASP A 250 -9.88 -28.72 -1.73
CA ASP A 250 -9.96 -29.53 -2.96
C ASP A 250 -10.65 -30.87 -2.77
N THR A 251 -10.71 -31.40 -1.53
CA THR A 251 -11.49 -32.61 -1.22
C THR A 251 -13.00 -32.44 -1.41
N MET A 252 -13.51 -31.21 -1.42
CA MET A 252 -14.94 -30.94 -1.63
C MET A 252 -15.34 -30.87 -3.11
N ASN A 253 -14.38 -30.73 -4.04
CA ASN A 253 -14.67 -30.52 -5.47
C ASN A 253 -15.35 -31.74 -6.11
N ASP A 254 -15.09 -32.95 -5.60
CA ASP A 254 -15.59 -34.21 -6.15
C ASP A 254 -17.02 -34.56 -5.69
N GLY A 255 -17.73 -33.63 -5.05
CA GLY A 255 -19.12 -33.79 -4.61
C GLY A 255 -19.26 -34.26 -3.16
N ARG A 256 -20.47 -34.67 -2.76
CA ARG A 256 -20.75 -35.16 -1.40
C ARG A 256 -20.12 -36.54 -1.17
N TYR A 257 -19.89 -36.90 0.09
CA TYR A 257 -19.49 -38.26 0.47
C TYR A 257 -20.68 -39.22 0.43
N SER A 258 -20.42 -40.52 0.29
CA SER A 258 -21.43 -41.57 0.41
C SER A 258 -22.12 -41.56 1.78
N GLU A 259 -23.40 -41.93 1.82
CA GLU A 259 -24.19 -41.95 3.05
C GLU A 259 -23.60 -42.91 4.10
N ASP A 260 -23.13 -44.09 3.68
CA ASP A 260 -22.49 -45.07 4.57
C ASP A 260 -21.21 -44.52 5.25
N MET A 261 -20.42 -43.71 4.54
CA MET A 261 -19.24 -43.04 5.10
C MET A 261 -19.64 -42.00 6.14
N LEU A 262 -20.72 -41.27 5.87
CA LEU A 262 -21.24 -40.28 6.80
C LEU A 262 -21.80 -40.94 8.07
N GLU A 263 -22.50 -42.07 7.91
CA GLU A 263 -23.15 -42.77 9.01
C GLU A 263 -22.16 -43.52 9.91
N HIS A 264 -21.24 -44.28 9.31
CA HIS A 264 -20.40 -45.21 10.06
C HIS A 264 -19.02 -44.65 10.42
N ILE A 265 -18.56 -43.58 9.76
CA ILE A 265 -17.24 -42.99 10.04
C ILE A 265 -17.35 -41.55 10.54
N TRP A 266 -18.09 -40.67 9.85
CA TRP A 266 -18.19 -39.27 10.25
C TRP A 266 -18.99 -39.06 11.54
N HIS A 267 -20.20 -39.61 11.66
CA HIS A 267 -21.05 -39.39 12.85
C HIS A 267 -20.36 -39.77 14.17
N PRO A 268 -19.66 -40.92 14.27
CA PRO A 268 -18.91 -41.27 15.48
C PRO A 268 -17.77 -40.30 15.80
N LEU A 269 -17.12 -39.71 14.79
CA LEU A 269 -15.96 -38.82 14.96
C LEU A 269 -16.34 -37.34 15.10
N MET A 270 -17.61 -37.00 14.86
CA MET A 270 -18.08 -35.61 14.86
C MET A 270 -17.76 -34.85 16.15
N PRO A 271 -17.96 -35.41 17.37
CA PRO A 271 -17.62 -34.71 18.60
C PRO A 271 -16.13 -34.33 18.66
N ASP A 272 -15.25 -35.26 18.33
CA ASP A 272 -13.79 -35.05 18.37
C ASP A 272 -13.33 -33.98 17.37
N ILE A 273 -13.97 -33.96 16.19
CA ILE A 273 -13.70 -32.97 15.15
C ILE A 273 -14.18 -31.58 15.59
N VAL A 274 -15.32 -31.51 16.27
CA VAL A 274 -15.86 -30.26 16.82
C VAL A 274 -14.93 -29.73 17.92
N ASP A 275 -14.48 -30.58 18.84
CA ASP A 275 -13.56 -30.20 19.92
C ASP A 275 -12.22 -29.71 19.37
N MET A 276 -11.64 -30.45 18.43
CA MET A 276 -10.42 -30.04 17.73
C MET A 276 -10.61 -28.71 16.99
N ARG A 277 -11.76 -28.52 16.32
CA ARG A 277 -12.07 -27.28 15.61
C ARG A 277 -12.11 -26.10 16.57
N LEU A 278 -12.79 -26.23 17.70
CA LEU A 278 -12.92 -25.18 18.70
C LEU A 278 -11.55 -24.82 19.30
N GLU A 279 -10.73 -25.81 19.63
CA GLU A 279 -9.39 -25.60 20.17
C GLU A 279 -8.46 -24.90 19.16
N VAL A 280 -8.41 -25.36 17.91
CA VAL A 280 -7.59 -24.71 16.86
C VAL A 280 -8.01 -23.25 16.68
N VAL A 281 -9.32 -23.00 16.60
CA VAL A 281 -9.87 -21.65 16.45
C VAL A 281 -9.52 -20.78 17.67
N TYR A 282 -9.64 -21.33 18.88
CA TYR A 282 -9.29 -20.64 20.11
C TYR A 282 -7.82 -20.23 20.15
N TRP A 283 -6.89 -21.15 19.90
CA TRP A 283 -5.46 -20.89 19.96
C TRP A 283 -5.02 -19.90 18.88
N LEU A 284 -5.47 -20.06 17.63
CA LEU A 284 -5.14 -19.13 16.55
C LEU A 284 -5.68 -17.71 16.80
N ARG A 285 -6.92 -17.58 17.32
CA ARG A 285 -7.48 -16.27 17.70
C ARG A 285 -6.75 -15.68 18.90
N THR A 286 -6.21 -16.51 19.79
CA THR A 286 -5.39 -16.08 20.93
C THR A 286 -4.01 -15.61 20.49
N THR A 287 -3.40 -16.23 19.47
CA THR A 287 -2.15 -15.75 18.83
C THR A 287 -2.28 -14.33 18.31
N ALA A 288 -3.47 -13.94 17.84
CA ALA A 288 -3.73 -12.60 17.35
C ALA A 288 -3.70 -11.51 18.45
N LYS A 289 -3.78 -11.90 19.73
CA LYS A 289 -3.71 -10.98 20.87
C LYS A 289 -2.27 -10.89 21.41
N PRO A 290 -1.73 -9.69 21.67
CA PRO A 290 -0.39 -9.54 22.23
C PRO A 290 -0.30 -10.13 23.65
N ILE A 291 0.79 -10.84 23.96
CA ILE A 291 1.11 -11.30 25.32
C ILE A 291 1.54 -10.10 26.18
N ARG A 292 1.12 -10.10 27.45
CA ARG A 292 1.72 -9.24 28.49
C ARG A 292 2.98 -9.92 29.02
N ASP A 293 4.04 -9.15 29.25
CA ASP A 293 5.37 -9.64 29.69
C ASP A 293 5.32 -10.68 30.82
N ASP A 294 4.33 -10.58 31.71
CA ASP A 294 4.22 -11.40 32.92
C ASP A 294 3.54 -12.77 32.69
N LYS A 295 3.07 -13.07 31.47
CA LYS A 295 2.36 -14.33 31.19
C LYS A 295 3.27 -15.40 30.60
N GLU A 296 3.23 -16.59 31.17
CA GLU A 296 3.84 -17.79 30.61
C GLU A 296 3.15 -18.20 29.30
N ILE A 297 3.87 -18.93 28.44
CA ILE A 297 3.29 -19.47 27.21
C ILE A 297 2.43 -20.66 27.64
N GLU A 298 1.11 -20.52 27.52
CA GLU A 298 0.17 -21.61 27.80
C GLU A 298 0.47 -22.79 26.86
N GLN A 299 0.53 -24.01 27.39
CA GLN A 299 0.66 -25.23 26.59
C GLN A 299 -0.67 -25.57 25.94
N THR A 300 -0.65 -25.93 24.66
CA THR A 300 -1.85 -26.39 23.95
C THR A 300 -1.97 -27.91 24.03
N ASP A 301 -3.20 -28.42 23.91
CA ASP A 301 -3.49 -29.86 23.88
C ASP A 301 -3.71 -30.39 22.44
N LEU A 302 -3.41 -29.57 21.42
CA LEU A 302 -3.74 -29.83 20.02
C LEU A 302 -3.06 -31.09 19.46
N MET A 303 -1.84 -31.40 19.92
CA MET A 303 -1.11 -32.60 19.50
C MET A 303 -1.78 -33.88 20.01
N ASN A 304 -2.27 -33.87 21.26
CA ASN A 304 -2.93 -35.02 21.85
C ASN A 304 -4.28 -35.26 21.16
N LEU A 305 -5.07 -34.20 20.95
CA LEU A 305 -6.32 -34.26 20.19
C LEU A 305 -6.12 -34.77 18.76
N ALA A 306 -5.06 -34.33 18.08
CA ALA A 306 -4.73 -34.81 16.74
C ALA A 306 -4.38 -36.31 16.72
N THR A 307 -3.68 -36.78 17.75
CA THR A 307 -3.29 -38.19 17.90
C THR A 307 -4.51 -39.06 18.23
N GLU A 308 -5.38 -38.58 19.12
CA GLU A 308 -6.63 -39.25 19.48
C GLU A 308 -7.56 -39.36 18.27
N LEU A 309 -7.74 -38.28 17.50
CA LEU A 309 -8.56 -38.31 16.28
C LEU A 309 -8.02 -39.31 15.26
N SER A 310 -6.69 -39.38 15.09
CA SER A 310 -6.05 -40.32 14.18
C SER A 310 -6.26 -41.78 14.62
N SER A 311 -6.21 -42.04 15.93
CA SER A 311 -6.49 -43.34 16.51
C SER A 311 -7.95 -43.74 16.33
N ARG A 312 -8.89 -42.85 16.64
CA ARG A 312 -10.33 -43.09 16.47
C ARG A 312 -10.74 -43.25 15.02
N LEU A 313 -10.14 -42.49 14.10
CA LEU A 313 -10.34 -42.67 12.66
C LEU A 313 -9.93 -44.07 12.19
N SER A 314 -8.80 -44.58 12.71
CA SER A 314 -8.32 -45.93 12.41
C SER A 314 -9.30 -46.99 12.94
N GLN A 315 -9.79 -46.80 14.17
CA GLN A 315 -10.79 -47.69 14.78
C GLN A 315 -12.13 -47.67 14.01
N ALA A 316 -12.64 -46.49 13.67
CA ALA A 316 -13.87 -46.33 12.88
C ALA A 316 -13.75 -46.97 11.49
N SER A 317 -12.56 -46.87 10.87
CA SER A 317 -12.28 -47.54 9.58
C SER A 317 -12.30 -49.06 9.68
N ILE A 318 -11.80 -49.63 10.79
CA ILE A 318 -11.84 -51.08 11.05
C ILE A 318 -13.28 -51.54 11.26
N THR A 319 -14.03 -50.84 12.13
CA THR A 319 -15.45 -51.16 12.40
C THR A 319 -16.32 -51.05 11.15
N TYR A 320 -16.08 -50.05 10.30
CA TYR A 320 -16.75 -49.97 9.00
C TYR A 320 -16.42 -51.16 8.10
N SER A 321 -15.14 -51.58 8.06
CA SER A 321 -14.73 -52.74 7.26
C SER A 321 -15.38 -54.05 7.75
N GLU A 322 -15.52 -54.23 9.08
CA GLU A 322 -16.23 -55.36 9.69
C GLU A 322 -17.70 -55.38 9.27
N LYS A 323 -18.40 -54.24 9.34
CA LYS A 323 -19.81 -54.11 8.92
C LYS A 323 -20.03 -54.37 7.43
N VAL A 324 -19.08 -54.00 6.57
CA VAL A 324 -19.12 -54.32 5.14
C VAL A 324 -19.00 -55.83 4.91
N VAL A 325 -18.14 -56.52 5.69
CA VAL A 325 -17.97 -57.98 5.60
C VAL A 325 -19.20 -58.73 6.14
N GLU A 326 -19.82 -58.21 7.20
CA GLU A 326 -21.04 -58.75 7.81
C GLU A 326 -22.30 -58.50 6.96
N GLY A 327 -22.21 -57.63 5.94
CA GLY A 327 -23.31 -57.29 5.04
C GLY A 327 -24.28 -56.25 5.60
N GLU A 328 -23.93 -55.59 6.70
CA GLU A 328 -24.74 -54.55 7.35
C GLU A 328 -24.63 -53.19 6.64
N SER A 329 -23.54 -52.96 5.89
CA SER A 329 -23.29 -51.71 5.15
C SER A 329 -22.79 -51.96 3.73
N SER A 330 -23.08 -51.05 2.80
CA SER A 330 -22.61 -51.18 1.42
C SER A 330 -21.17 -50.68 1.26
N LEU A 331 -20.41 -51.28 0.33
CA LEU A 331 -19.03 -50.85 0.07
C LEU A 331 -19.04 -49.48 -0.64
N SER A 332 -18.69 -48.43 0.10
CA SER A 332 -18.48 -47.09 -0.45
C SER A 332 -17.39 -47.07 -1.52
N PRO A 333 -17.49 -46.17 -2.52
CA PRO A 333 -16.47 -46.01 -3.55
C PRO A 333 -15.08 -45.77 -2.97
N ALA A 334 -14.06 -46.44 -3.51
CA ALA A 334 -12.68 -46.29 -3.04
C ALA A 334 -12.18 -44.83 -3.07
N ASN A 335 -12.66 -44.02 -4.03
CA ASN A 335 -12.33 -42.60 -4.11
C ASN A 335 -12.82 -41.82 -2.87
N ASP A 336 -14.03 -42.12 -2.38
CA ASP A 336 -14.61 -41.43 -1.22
C ASP A 336 -13.88 -41.79 0.07
N ILE A 337 -13.49 -43.06 0.23
CA ILE A 337 -12.72 -43.52 1.39
C ILE A 337 -11.37 -42.79 1.45
N VAL A 338 -10.63 -42.75 0.32
CA VAL A 338 -9.32 -42.09 0.25
C VAL A 338 -9.46 -40.59 0.48
N ARG A 339 -10.46 -39.95 -0.15
CA ARG A 339 -10.73 -38.52 -0.01
C ARG A 339 -11.11 -38.14 1.42
N PHE A 340 -11.89 -38.97 2.09
CA PHE A 340 -12.28 -38.78 3.49
C PHE A 340 -11.10 -38.95 4.44
N GLN A 341 -10.32 -40.03 4.31
CA GLN A 341 -9.12 -40.25 5.12
C GLN A 341 -8.09 -39.12 4.91
N PHE A 342 -7.94 -38.65 3.68
CA PHE A 342 -7.07 -37.53 3.36
C PHE A 342 -7.55 -36.22 4.03
N ALA A 343 -8.84 -35.90 3.94
CA ALA A 343 -9.42 -34.72 4.61
C ALA A 343 -9.24 -34.79 6.13
N MET A 344 -9.53 -35.94 6.75
CA MET A 344 -9.33 -36.15 8.19
C MET A 344 -7.85 -36.01 8.61
N SER A 345 -6.93 -36.55 7.82
CA SER A 345 -5.50 -36.37 8.04
C SER A 345 -5.08 -34.90 7.96
N LEU A 346 -5.65 -34.13 7.03
CA LEU A 346 -5.40 -32.68 6.92
C LEU A 346 -5.93 -31.90 8.11
N ILE A 347 -7.12 -32.25 8.62
CA ILE A 347 -7.73 -31.64 9.82
C ILE A 347 -6.79 -31.83 11.02
N ALA A 348 -6.33 -33.06 11.25
CA ALA A 348 -5.40 -33.38 12.35
C ALA A 348 -4.02 -32.72 12.16
N LYS A 349 -3.45 -32.76 10.96
CA LYS A 349 -2.16 -32.11 10.65
C LYS A 349 -2.23 -30.60 10.82
N PHE A 350 -3.36 -29.98 10.47
CA PHE A 350 -3.54 -28.54 10.64
C PHE A 350 -3.58 -28.13 12.12
N ALA A 351 -4.14 -28.96 13.00
CA ALA A 351 -4.08 -28.74 14.44
C ALA A 351 -2.63 -28.73 14.95
N ILE A 352 -1.81 -29.70 14.54
CA ILE A 352 -0.39 -29.77 14.87
C ILE A 352 0.37 -28.52 14.38
N LEU A 353 0.12 -28.10 13.13
CA LEU A 353 0.73 -26.91 12.56
C LEU A 353 0.30 -25.62 13.29
N SER A 354 -0.93 -25.58 13.81
CA SER A 354 -1.45 -24.45 14.57
C SER A 354 -0.76 -24.31 15.92
N ASP A 355 -0.44 -25.43 16.58
CA ASP A 355 0.38 -25.44 17.80
C ASP A 355 1.82 -24.97 17.52
N GLU A 356 2.45 -25.50 16.46
CA GLU A 356 3.80 -25.08 16.03
C GLU A 356 3.83 -23.56 15.74
N PHE A 357 2.82 -23.06 15.03
CA PHE A 357 2.66 -21.64 14.73
C PHE A 357 2.48 -20.79 16.00
N TYR A 358 1.60 -21.21 16.92
CA TYR A 358 1.36 -20.52 18.18
C TYR A 358 2.66 -20.38 18.98
N ASN A 359 3.38 -21.47 19.19
CA ASN A 359 4.61 -21.50 19.98
C ASN A 359 5.72 -20.62 19.37
N LEU A 360 5.90 -20.67 18.04
CA LEU A 360 6.89 -19.83 17.34
C LEU A 360 6.57 -18.35 17.47
N VAL A 361 5.30 -17.95 17.24
CA VAL A 361 4.89 -16.53 17.37
C VAL A 361 5.04 -16.05 18.81
N ARG A 362 4.69 -16.87 19.81
CA ARG A 362 4.82 -16.49 21.23
C ARG A 362 6.27 -16.32 21.66
N ARG A 363 7.15 -17.24 21.23
CA ARG A 363 8.58 -17.16 21.51
C ARG A 363 9.17 -15.87 20.93
N GLN A 364 8.82 -15.54 19.70
CA GLN A 364 9.28 -14.33 19.04
C GLN A 364 8.78 -13.06 19.74
N GLN A 365 7.50 -13.00 20.14
CA GLN A 365 6.95 -11.85 20.86
C GLN A 365 7.70 -11.60 22.19
N LYS A 366 8.10 -12.67 22.89
CA LYS A 366 8.91 -12.55 24.12
C LYS A 366 10.33 -12.06 23.83
N GLU A 367 10.98 -12.60 22.79
CA GLU A 367 12.33 -12.16 22.39
C GLU A 367 12.35 -10.68 21.98
N GLU A 368 11.34 -10.22 21.23
CA GLU A 368 11.18 -8.81 20.86
C GLU A 368 10.95 -7.90 22.07
N ALA A 369 10.05 -8.29 22.98
CA ALA A 369 9.76 -7.53 24.20
C ALA A 369 10.99 -7.38 25.12
N HIS A 370 11.80 -8.44 25.25
CA HIS A 370 13.07 -8.38 25.98
C HIS A 370 14.11 -7.48 25.29
N SER A 371 14.14 -7.43 23.96
CA SER A 371 15.08 -6.57 23.20
C SER A 371 14.74 -5.07 23.23
N LEU A 372 13.49 -4.73 23.57
CA LEU A 372 12.99 -3.35 23.65
C LEU A 372 13.31 -2.68 25.00
N LYS A 373 13.71 -3.45 26.02
CA LYS A 373 14.15 -2.93 27.32
C LYS A 373 15.65 -2.58 27.23
N TRP A 374 15.95 -1.27 27.13
CA TRP A 374 17.24 -0.58 27.31
C TRP A 374 18.14 -0.20 26.10
N TYR A 375 18.86 0.89 26.36
CA TYR A 375 19.48 1.90 25.50
C TYR A 375 20.61 1.35 24.61
N ASN A 376 20.32 0.95 23.37
CA ASN A 376 21.37 0.54 22.41
C ASN A 376 21.20 1.22 21.06
N TRP A 377 21.20 2.55 21.06
CA TRP A 377 21.10 3.38 19.86
C TRP A 377 22.22 3.05 18.86
N GLY A 378 23.45 2.78 19.32
CA GLY A 378 24.56 2.36 18.47
C GLY A 378 24.31 1.02 17.78
N GLY A 379 23.76 0.02 18.50
CA GLY A 379 23.36 -1.25 17.91
C GLY A 379 22.22 -1.12 16.88
N ARG A 380 21.23 -0.26 17.17
CA ARG A 380 20.12 0.05 16.23
C ARG A 380 20.62 0.78 14.99
N PHE A 381 21.54 1.74 15.14
CA PHE A 381 22.13 2.46 14.03
C PHE A 381 23.00 1.54 13.16
N CYS A 382 23.85 0.70 13.75
CA CYS A 382 24.63 -0.29 13.00
C CYS A 382 23.74 -1.31 12.28
N ARG A 383 22.64 -1.75 12.91
CA ARG A 383 21.65 -2.61 12.26
C ARG A 383 20.96 -1.88 11.11
N TYR A 384 20.53 -0.64 11.31
CA TYR A 384 19.93 0.19 10.26
C TYR A 384 20.88 0.42 9.08
N MET A 385 22.13 0.75 9.35
CA MET A 385 23.16 0.91 8.30
C MET A 385 23.42 -0.40 7.56
N LYS A 386 23.39 -1.54 8.27
CA LYS A 386 23.50 -2.87 7.66
C LYS A 386 22.29 -3.17 6.78
N GLU A 387 21.07 -2.91 7.24
CA GLU A 387 19.83 -3.07 6.47
C GLU A 387 19.81 -2.15 5.25
N CYS A 388 20.25 -0.89 5.38
CA CYS A 388 20.41 0.03 4.25
C CYS A 388 21.43 -0.50 3.25
N LYS A 389 22.57 -0.99 3.71
CA LYS A 389 23.59 -1.60 2.85
C LYS A 389 23.02 -2.82 2.10
N GLU A 390 22.34 -3.72 2.81
CA GLU A 390 21.69 -4.89 2.22
C GLU A 390 20.61 -4.50 1.21
N TYR A 391 19.81 -3.48 1.50
CA TYR A 391 18.82 -2.92 0.58
C TYR A 391 19.47 -2.39 -0.70
N TRP A 392 20.53 -1.58 -0.59
CA TRP A 392 21.22 -1.03 -1.76
C TRP A 392 21.93 -2.10 -2.58
N ILE A 393 22.55 -3.09 -1.94
CA ILE A 393 23.13 -4.26 -2.61
C ILE A 393 22.03 -5.01 -3.37
N HIS A 394 20.91 -5.30 -2.71
CA HIS A 394 19.78 -5.99 -3.34
C HIS A 394 19.20 -5.18 -4.51
N TRP A 395 19.02 -3.87 -4.34
CA TRP A 395 18.54 -2.95 -5.38
C TRP A 395 19.50 -2.88 -6.58
N TRP A 396 20.81 -2.93 -6.33
CA TRP A 396 21.80 -2.96 -7.40
C TRP A 396 21.68 -4.25 -8.24
N HIS A 397 21.50 -5.39 -7.57
CA HIS A 397 21.33 -6.70 -8.21
C HIS A 397 19.97 -6.90 -8.86
N LEU A 398 18.96 -6.09 -8.53
CA LEU A 398 17.68 -6.14 -9.23
C LEU A 398 17.87 -5.71 -10.70
N PRO A 399 17.24 -6.43 -11.65
CA PRO A 399 17.25 -6.04 -13.06
C PRO A 399 16.65 -4.63 -13.19
N PHE A 400 17.15 -3.85 -14.16
CA PHE A 400 16.67 -2.48 -14.37
C PHE A 400 15.16 -2.45 -14.63
N TRP A 401 14.65 -3.47 -15.30
CA TRP A 401 13.23 -3.66 -15.51
C TRP A 401 12.72 -4.85 -14.72
N ALA A 402 11.54 -4.71 -14.11
CA ALA A 402 10.87 -5.83 -13.46
C ALA A 402 10.60 -6.98 -14.45
N TYR A 403 10.73 -8.22 -13.98
CA TYR A 403 10.30 -9.40 -14.72
C TYR A 403 8.77 -9.37 -14.87
N GLY A 404 8.28 -9.29 -16.11
CA GLY A 404 6.86 -9.24 -16.42
C GLY A 404 6.59 -9.17 -17.92
N ASN A 405 5.35 -9.40 -18.32
CA ASN A 405 4.90 -9.54 -19.72
C ASN A 405 4.89 -8.23 -20.55
N MET A 406 5.56 -7.17 -20.08
CA MET A 406 5.63 -5.90 -20.81
C MET A 406 6.79 -5.90 -21.80
N THR A 407 6.47 -5.64 -23.06
CA THR A 407 7.49 -5.46 -24.11
C THR A 407 8.30 -4.17 -23.89
N LEU A 408 9.56 -4.14 -24.36
CA LEU A 408 10.42 -2.95 -24.33
C LEU A 408 9.73 -1.72 -24.94
N ARG A 409 8.96 -1.91 -26.02
CA ARG A 409 8.16 -0.86 -26.65
C ARG A 409 7.15 -0.26 -25.68
N GLN A 410 6.39 -1.07 -24.95
CA GLN A 410 5.42 -0.58 -23.97
C GLN A 410 6.08 0.20 -22.83
N ARG A 411 7.30 -0.20 -22.43
CA ARG A 411 8.07 0.46 -21.36
C ARG A 411 8.61 1.84 -21.76
N LEU A 412 8.97 2.04 -23.03
CA LEU A 412 9.54 3.30 -23.53
C LEU A 412 8.51 4.25 -24.15
N VAL A 413 7.40 3.74 -24.68
CA VAL A 413 6.34 4.56 -25.28
C VAL A 413 5.71 5.50 -24.25
N HIS A 414 5.53 5.05 -23.00
CA HIS A 414 4.94 5.89 -21.96
C HIS A 414 5.84 7.08 -21.58
N PRO A 415 7.13 6.89 -21.22
CA PRO A 415 8.06 7.99 -20.99
C PRO A 415 8.21 8.95 -22.17
N LEU A 416 8.23 8.41 -23.41
CA LEU A 416 8.33 9.22 -24.62
C LEU A 416 7.08 10.09 -24.82
N ARG A 417 5.89 9.50 -24.67
CA ARG A 417 4.62 10.23 -24.75
C ARG A 417 4.55 11.30 -23.67
N LEU A 418 4.98 10.96 -22.45
CA LEU A 418 5.02 11.85 -21.31
C LEU A 418 5.88 13.08 -21.60
N SER A 419 7.15 12.88 -21.95
CA SER A 419 8.08 13.98 -22.25
C SER A 419 7.64 14.82 -23.45
N LEU A 420 7.14 14.18 -24.52
CA LEU A 420 6.63 14.91 -25.69
C LEU A 420 5.44 15.79 -25.33
N THR A 421 4.48 15.27 -24.56
CA THR A 421 3.27 16.03 -24.21
C THR A 421 3.61 17.26 -23.38
N ILE A 422 4.51 17.11 -22.40
CA ILE A 422 4.93 18.21 -21.53
C ILE A 422 5.64 19.29 -22.34
N THR A 423 6.62 18.90 -23.16
CA THR A 423 7.38 19.83 -23.98
C THR A 423 6.50 20.53 -25.01
N LEU A 424 5.59 19.81 -25.69
CA LEU A 424 4.65 20.39 -26.65
C LEU A 424 3.65 21.36 -26.01
N PHE A 425 3.33 21.19 -24.74
CA PHE A 425 2.44 22.10 -24.01
C PHE A 425 3.20 23.29 -23.42
N ALA A 426 4.42 23.06 -22.93
CA ALA A 426 5.29 24.09 -22.37
C ALA A 426 5.69 25.13 -23.44
N PHE A 427 6.01 24.72 -24.66
CA PHE A 427 6.45 25.65 -25.72
C PHE A 427 5.42 26.76 -26.03
N PRO A 428 4.14 26.47 -26.34
CA PRO A 428 3.12 27.51 -26.54
C PRO A 428 2.88 28.37 -25.29
N LEU A 429 2.97 27.78 -24.10
CA LEU A 429 2.81 28.49 -22.83
C LEU A 429 3.93 29.50 -22.59
N VAL A 430 5.18 29.12 -22.85
CA VAL A 430 6.33 30.04 -22.82
C VAL A 430 6.17 31.13 -23.88
N ALA A 431 5.71 30.77 -25.08
CA ALA A 431 5.38 31.73 -26.13
C ALA A 431 4.38 32.81 -25.68
N TRP A 432 3.38 32.39 -24.92
CA TRP A 432 2.35 33.26 -24.39
C TRP A 432 2.87 34.07 -23.18
N ALA A 433 3.68 33.47 -22.31
CA ALA A 433 4.33 34.14 -21.19
C ALA A 433 5.18 35.35 -21.63
N HIS A 434 5.88 35.24 -22.77
CA HIS A 434 6.63 36.37 -23.33
C HIS A 434 5.75 37.54 -23.80
N LYS A 435 4.47 37.29 -24.08
CA LYS A 435 3.52 38.32 -24.52
C LYS A 435 2.69 38.88 -23.37
N GLU A 436 2.44 38.08 -22.33
CA GLU A 436 1.52 38.39 -21.23
C GLU A 436 2.15 38.13 -19.86
N LYS A 437 2.30 39.18 -19.05
CA LYS A 437 2.89 39.13 -17.69
C LYS A 437 2.11 38.22 -16.73
N VAL A 438 0.80 38.10 -16.93
CA VAL A 438 -0.04 37.20 -16.12
C VAL A 438 0.37 35.74 -16.36
N VAL A 439 0.62 35.38 -17.61
CA VAL A 439 1.04 34.02 -17.98
C VAL A 439 2.49 33.75 -17.57
N GLU A 440 3.37 34.76 -17.61
CA GLU A 440 4.72 34.67 -17.04
C GLU A 440 4.68 34.31 -15.53
N THR A 441 3.73 34.92 -14.80
CA THR A 441 3.65 34.81 -13.33
C THR A 441 2.88 33.57 -12.84
N PHE A 442 1.84 33.16 -13.57
CA PHE A 442 0.91 32.09 -13.16
C PHE A 442 0.85 30.91 -14.16
N GLY A 443 1.53 30.98 -15.30
CA GLY A 443 1.46 29.97 -16.35
C GLY A 443 1.92 28.58 -15.93
N PHE A 444 2.76 28.49 -14.89
CA PHE A 444 3.15 27.20 -14.32
C PHE A 444 1.97 26.44 -13.69
N TRP A 445 0.93 27.14 -13.19
CA TRP A 445 -0.29 26.51 -12.68
C TRP A 445 -1.11 25.82 -13.78
N ALA A 446 -0.91 26.14 -15.05
CA ALA A 446 -1.48 25.37 -16.15
C ALA A 446 -0.70 24.05 -16.39
N LEU A 447 0.57 24.00 -15.98
CA LEU A 447 1.48 22.90 -16.21
C LEU A 447 1.41 21.84 -15.10
N VAL A 448 1.14 22.23 -13.85
CA VAL A 448 0.98 21.34 -12.69
C VAL A 448 -0.17 20.31 -12.87
N PRO A 449 -1.42 20.71 -13.24
CA PRO A 449 -2.48 19.75 -13.50
C PRO A 449 -2.19 18.86 -14.71
N LEU A 450 -1.44 19.35 -15.71
CA LEU A 450 -1.04 18.53 -16.85
C LEU A 450 -0.15 17.36 -16.39
N LEU A 451 0.86 17.66 -15.56
CA LEU A 451 1.81 16.70 -15.01
C LEU A 451 1.16 15.68 -14.05
N PHE A 452 0.36 16.14 -13.08
CA PHE A 452 -0.30 15.25 -12.13
C PHE A 452 -1.51 14.54 -12.70
N CYS A 453 -2.35 15.28 -13.41
CA CYS A 453 -3.69 14.83 -13.70
C CYS A 453 -3.73 14.17 -15.05
N PHE A 454 -3.10 14.70 -16.10
CA PHE A 454 -3.31 14.20 -17.46
C PHE A 454 -2.43 13.02 -17.86
N LEU A 455 -1.28 12.86 -17.23
CA LEU A 455 -0.14 12.14 -17.81
C LEU A 455 0.11 10.72 -17.25
N GLY A 456 -0.34 10.38 -16.04
CA GLY A 456 -0.08 9.09 -15.38
C GLY A 456 -0.91 7.87 -15.83
N THR A 457 -1.57 7.90 -16.99
CA THR A 457 -2.42 6.78 -17.45
C THR A 457 -2.10 6.34 -18.87
N PRO A 458 -1.16 5.39 -19.07
CA PRO A 458 -1.05 4.71 -20.35
C PRO A 458 -2.36 3.96 -20.63
N GLY A 459 -3.12 4.44 -21.63
CA GLY A 459 -4.25 3.73 -22.23
C GLY A 459 -5.66 3.96 -21.66
N ALA A 460 -5.93 4.97 -20.83
CA ALA A 460 -7.25 5.06 -20.18
C ALA A 460 -8.26 6.02 -20.84
N SER A 461 -9.41 5.40 -21.18
CA SER A 461 -10.73 5.86 -21.62
C SER A 461 -11.18 7.30 -21.31
N LEU A 462 -12.06 7.81 -22.19
CA LEU A 462 -12.88 9.03 -22.05
C LEU A 462 -13.35 9.29 -20.61
N VAL A 463 -13.68 8.24 -19.84
CA VAL A 463 -14.15 8.29 -18.45
C VAL A 463 -13.13 8.90 -17.48
N LYS A 464 -11.82 8.62 -17.64
CA LYS A 464 -10.80 9.24 -16.78
C LYS A 464 -10.56 10.70 -17.17
N GLY A 465 -10.66 11.01 -18.46
CA GLY A 465 -10.59 12.38 -18.97
C GLY A 465 -11.75 13.25 -18.45
N THR A 466 -12.99 12.75 -18.48
CA THR A 466 -14.16 13.48 -17.99
C THR A 466 -14.11 13.73 -16.49
N ARG A 467 -13.65 12.75 -15.68
CA ARG A 467 -13.44 12.94 -14.22
C ARG A 467 -12.48 14.09 -13.92
N ARG A 468 -11.41 14.24 -14.71
CA ARG A 468 -10.43 15.33 -14.57
C ARG A 468 -11.03 16.68 -14.93
N ILE A 469 -11.73 16.76 -16.06
CA ILE A 469 -12.42 17.99 -16.49
C ILE A 469 -13.42 18.46 -15.41
N ILE A 470 -14.20 17.54 -14.85
CA ILE A 470 -15.14 17.85 -13.75
C ILE A 470 -14.39 18.38 -12.53
N GLY A 471 -13.30 17.72 -12.11
CA GLY A 471 -12.46 18.19 -11.01
C GLY A 471 -11.92 19.60 -11.23
N THR A 472 -11.39 19.89 -12.43
CA THR A 472 -10.85 21.22 -12.79
C THR A 472 -11.94 22.30 -12.78
N ILE A 473 -13.12 22.01 -13.33
CA ILE A 473 -14.23 22.99 -13.34
C ILE A 473 -14.70 23.28 -11.91
N LEU A 474 -14.84 22.25 -11.07
CA LEU A 474 -15.23 22.42 -9.68
C LEU A 474 -14.19 23.22 -8.88
N ALA A 475 -12.90 22.93 -9.07
CA ALA A 475 -11.82 23.70 -8.46
C ALA A 475 -11.86 25.17 -8.89
N ALA A 476 -12.02 25.45 -10.19
CA ALA A 476 -12.09 26.81 -10.71
C ALA A 476 -13.29 27.59 -10.16
N CYS A 477 -14.48 26.97 -10.12
CA CYS A 477 -15.67 27.60 -9.54
C CYS A 477 -15.48 27.91 -8.05
N LEU A 478 -14.91 26.97 -7.30
CA LEU A 478 -14.71 27.14 -5.86
C LEU A 478 -13.61 28.17 -5.56
N GLY A 479 -12.55 28.21 -6.37
CA GLY A 479 -11.52 29.26 -6.31
C GLY A 479 -12.10 30.66 -6.55
N MET A 480 -12.98 30.82 -7.54
CA MET A 480 -13.68 32.10 -7.76
C MET A 480 -14.54 32.50 -6.55
N ILE A 481 -15.25 31.54 -5.95
CA ILE A 481 -16.06 31.78 -4.75
C ILE A 481 -15.18 32.20 -3.55
N CYS A 482 -14.06 31.54 -3.31
CA CYS A 482 -13.13 31.89 -2.23
C CYS A 482 -12.56 33.30 -2.38
N ILE A 483 -12.19 33.68 -3.61
CA ILE A 483 -11.68 35.03 -3.91
C ILE A 483 -12.74 36.10 -3.65
N GLU A 484 -14.00 35.87 -4.06
CA GLU A 484 -15.11 36.81 -3.90
C GLU A 484 -15.61 36.90 -2.45
N ALA A 485 -15.67 35.78 -1.73
CA ALA A 485 -16.28 35.73 -0.40
C ALA A 485 -15.35 36.21 0.72
N ASN A 486 -14.05 35.89 0.65
CA ASN A 486 -13.11 36.05 1.77
C ASN A 486 -11.78 36.69 1.35
N TYR A 487 -11.86 37.78 0.57
CA TYR A 487 -10.68 38.49 0.08
C TYR A 487 -9.69 38.87 1.21
N ASN A 488 -8.44 38.40 1.10
CA ASN A 488 -7.30 38.70 1.98
C ASN A 488 -7.45 38.30 3.48
N SER A 489 -8.40 37.45 3.85
CA SER A 489 -8.53 36.97 5.24
C SER A 489 -7.68 35.71 5.47
N VAL A 490 -6.56 35.84 6.20
CA VAL A 490 -5.68 34.70 6.56
C VAL A 490 -6.45 33.58 7.29
N PRO A 491 -7.30 33.85 8.31
CA PRO A 491 -8.08 32.80 8.95
C PRO A 491 -9.03 32.08 7.99
N ALA A 492 -9.65 32.82 7.05
CA ALA A 492 -10.54 32.23 6.06
C ALA A 492 -9.77 31.32 5.09
N PHE A 493 -8.59 31.76 4.62
CA PHE A 493 -7.72 30.96 3.77
C PHE A 493 -7.35 29.61 4.43
N ILE A 494 -7.02 29.60 5.72
CA ILE A 494 -6.69 28.37 6.45
C ILE A 494 -7.90 27.42 6.52
N VAL A 495 -9.10 27.95 6.79
CA VAL A 495 -10.33 27.15 6.84
C VAL A 495 -10.68 26.60 5.46
N GLU A 496 -10.57 27.41 4.42
CA GLU A 496 -10.81 27.00 3.03
C GLU A 496 -9.83 25.91 2.60
N MET A 497 -8.54 26.07 2.88
CA MET A 497 -7.52 25.04 2.65
C MET A 497 -7.85 23.73 3.37
N PHE A 498 -8.22 23.79 4.65
CA PHE A 498 -8.63 22.60 5.41
C PHE A 498 -9.76 21.85 4.71
N VAL A 499 -10.82 22.57 4.31
CA VAL A 499 -12.01 21.99 3.69
C VAL A 499 -11.71 21.43 2.31
N ILE A 500 -11.07 22.20 1.44
CA ILE A 500 -10.77 21.81 0.05
C ILE A 500 -9.86 20.59 0.02
N VAL A 501 -8.76 20.62 0.79
CA VAL A 501 -7.80 19.52 0.84
C VAL A 501 -8.42 18.27 1.47
N SER A 502 -9.24 18.41 2.51
CA SER A 502 -9.94 17.26 3.11
C SER A 502 -10.91 16.61 2.12
N ILE A 503 -11.72 17.41 1.41
CA ILE A 503 -12.67 16.89 0.41
C ILE A 503 -11.92 16.24 -0.75
N GLY A 504 -10.87 16.89 -1.26
CA GLY A 504 -10.07 16.37 -2.37
C GLY A 504 -9.36 15.07 -2.02
N LYS A 505 -8.73 15.00 -0.83
CA LYS A 505 -8.12 13.75 -0.33
C LYS A 505 -9.15 12.66 -0.15
N LEU A 506 -10.33 12.97 0.40
CA LEU A 506 -11.39 11.99 0.55
C LEU A 506 -11.80 11.43 -0.82
N GLY A 507 -12.00 12.29 -1.82
CA GLY A 507 -12.27 11.89 -3.20
C GLY A 507 -11.15 11.04 -3.79
N ALA A 508 -9.88 11.42 -3.57
CA ALA A 508 -8.70 10.68 -4.03
C ALA A 508 -8.62 9.25 -3.47
N LEU A 509 -9.19 9.00 -2.28
CA LEU A 509 -9.22 7.67 -1.65
C LEU A 509 -10.32 6.74 -2.18
N TYR A 510 -11.21 7.21 -3.08
CA TYR A 510 -12.24 6.39 -3.73
C TYR A 510 -11.91 6.17 -5.21
N SER A 511 -11.70 4.92 -5.63
CA SER A 511 -11.36 4.54 -7.02
C SER A 511 -12.33 5.04 -8.11
N ASN A 512 -13.56 5.40 -7.74
CA ASN A 512 -14.56 5.92 -8.67
C ASN A 512 -14.41 7.43 -8.95
N ILE A 513 -13.79 8.19 -8.05
CA ILE A 513 -13.64 9.65 -8.14
C ILE A 513 -12.21 10.11 -7.83
N ASP A 514 -11.28 9.15 -7.75
CA ASP A 514 -9.87 9.33 -7.39
C ASP A 514 -9.22 10.53 -8.08
N TYR A 515 -9.23 10.55 -9.41
CA TYR A 515 -8.63 11.64 -10.18
C TYR A 515 -9.38 12.96 -10.00
N ALA A 516 -10.72 12.94 -9.89
CA ALA A 516 -11.50 14.15 -9.70
C ALA A 516 -11.20 14.80 -8.34
N GLY A 517 -11.07 13.99 -7.28
CA GLY A 517 -10.72 14.44 -5.95
C GLY A 517 -9.30 15.01 -5.87
N THR A 518 -8.33 14.35 -6.51
CA THR A 518 -6.97 14.89 -6.61
C THR A 518 -6.96 16.22 -7.35
N VAL A 519 -7.51 16.28 -8.58
CA VAL A 519 -7.55 17.52 -9.39
C VAL A 519 -8.29 18.65 -8.66
N PHE A 520 -9.33 18.33 -7.89
CA PHE A 520 -10.14 19.32 -7.18
C PHE A 520 -9.35 20.07 -6.10
N ALA A 521 -8.40 19.41 -5.43
CA ALA A 521 -7.61 20.01 -4.36
C ALA A 521 -6.27 20.62 -4.84
N PHE A 522 -5.88 20.38 -6.09
CA PHE A 522 -4.81 21.10 -6.78
C PHE A 522 -5.33 22.45 -7.27
#